data_AF-A0A087UWV6-F1
#
_entry.id   AF-A0A087UWV6-F1
#
_cell.length_a   1.000
_cell.length_b   1.000
_cell.length_c   1.000
_cell.angle_alpha   90.00
_cell.angle_beta   90.00
_cell.angle_gamma   90.00
#
_symmetry.space_group_name_H-M   'P 1'
#
loop_
_entity.id
_entity.type
_entity.pdbx_description
1 polymer ?
#
loop_
_entity_poly.entity_id
_entity_poly.type
_entity_poly.pdbx_seq_one_letter_code
_entity_poly.pdbx_strand_id
1 'polypeptide(L)'
;MSWMFKRDSPLRSSLRRKYSFTLPPKLPEGACLEVFRTHWQQAYVIMEKNGSWQQALPTADDVTSVINNLDQMITLLLQEAQQSAACLTNGSPQTEPEPTGPLLSYLLMEGCLDKLLSWSMRTGEYANILKLEQLKFYEILVTNCHQDLLFHKPVVRPLLRLLASCGDGAPVEVEKRLIILLNTLCVCLTQFPDLLQVFFGASSDHGSTRSEKRDMYVGCMGLFFFSFSTL
;
A
#
# COMPACT_ATOMS: atom_id res chain seq x y z
N MET A 1 32.57 -13.89 17.75
CA MET A 1 31.19 -14.37 17.49
C MET A 1 30.39 -13.19 16.98
N SER A 2 29.71 -13.14 15.84
CA SER A 2 29.41 -14.08 14.76
C SER A 2 29.20 -13.22 13.50
N TRP A 3 29.79 -13.64 12.39
CA TRP A 3 29.87 -12.91 11.11
C TRP A 3 28.56 -12.95 10.29
N MET A 4 27.40 -12.84 10.96
CA MET A 4 26.10 -13.15 10.33
C MET A 4 25.28 -11.93 9.85
N PHE A 5 25.70 -10.70 10.13
CA PHE A 5 25.00 -9.48 9.64
C PHE A 5 25.59 -8.89 8.36
N LYS A 6 26.58 -9.53 7.75
CA LYS A 6 27.31 -9.03 6.55
C LYS A 6 27.14 -9.92 5.32
N ARG A 7 25.95 -10.50 5.13
CA ARG A 7 25.52 -10.93 3.80
C ARG A 7 24.69 -9.79 3.23
N ASP A 8 25.28 -9.08 2.28
CA ASP A 8 24.53 -8.32 1.29
C ASP A 8 23.56 -9.28 0.61
N SER A 9 22.34 -9.31 1.14
CA SER A 9 21.29 -10.19 0.65
C SER A 9 20.82 -9.62 -0.69
N PRO A 10 20.78 -10.41 -1.78
CA PRO A 10 20.28 -9.95 -3.09
C PRO A 10 18.84 -9.39 -3.03
N LEU A 11 18.12 -9.69 -1.95
CA LEU A 11 16.88 -9.03 -1.54
C LEU A 11 17.04 -7.50 -1.52
N ARG A 12 18.08 -6.98 -0.85
CA ARG A 12 18.30 -5.54 -0.66
C ARG A 12 18.67 -4.79 -1.93
N SER A 13 19.30 -5.45 -2.91
CA SER A 13 19.71 -4.82 -4.17
C SER A 13 18.56 -4.73 -5.18
N SER A 14 17.60 -5.66 -5.17
CA SER A 14 16.34 -5.52 -5.93
C SER A 14 15.47 -4.41 -5.34
N LEU A 15 15.34 -4.37 -4.01
CA LEU A 15 14.57 -3.37 -3.25
C LEU A 15 15.07 -1.91 -3.37
N ARG A 16 16.28 -1.72 -3.93
CA ARG A 16 16.92 -0.42 -4.12
C ARG A 16 16.84 0.11 -5.54
N ARG A 17 16.28 -0.65 -6.49
CA ARG A 17 16.11 -0.18 -7.87
C ARG A 17 14.96 0.83 -7.88
N LYS A 18 15.37 2.04 -7.49
CA LYS A 18 14.78 3.37 -7.71
C LYS A 18 13.72 3.32 -8.79
N TYR A 19 12.65 4.06 -8.57
CA TYR A 19 11.73 4.63 -9.55
C TYR A 19 12.49 5.42 -10.65
N SER A 20 13.41 4.75 -11.34
CA SER A 20 14.09 5.22 -12.54
C SER A 20 13.05 5.19 -13.62
N PHE A 21 12.43 6.35 -13.78
CA PHE A 21 11.43 6.67 -14.76
C PHE A 21 12.05 6.68 -16.15
N THR A 22 12.29 5.49 -16.70
CA THR A 22 12.43 5.32 -18.15
C THR A 22 11.07 4.91 -18.67
N LEU A 23 10.33 5.90 -19.18
CA LEU A 23 9.06 5.73 -19.87
C LEU A 23 9.16 4.59 -20.89
N PRO A 24 8.43 3.48 -20.71
CA PRO A 24 8.17 2.58 -21.82
C PRO A 24 7.33 3.34 -22.86
N PRO A 25 7.51 3.07 -24.17
CA PRO A 25 6.62 3.63 -25.19
C PRO A 25 5.17 3.28 -24.85
N LYS A 26 4.26 4.24 -25.09
CA LYS A 26 2.83 4.16 -24.81
C LYS A 26 2.30 2.78 -25.22
N LEU A 27 2.02 1.94 -24.23
CA LEU A 27 1.45 0.62 -24.46
C LEU A 27 0.07 0.78 -25.10
N PRO A 28 -0.38 -0.19 -25.92
CA PRO A 28 -1.72 -0.18 -26.50
C PRO A 28 -2.80 0.01 -25.45
N GLU A 29 -3.88 0.71 -25.80
CA GLU A 29 -5.04 0.94 -24.93
C GLU A 29 -5.58 -0.41 -24.44
N GLY A 30 -5.62 -0.62 -23.12
CA GLY A 30 -5.98 -1.90 -22.49
C GLY A 30 -4.83 -2.86 -22.17
N ALA A 31 -3.66 -2.74 -22.81
CA ALA A 31 -2.52 -3.62 -22.53
C ALA A 31 -1.94 -3.40 -21.11
N CYS A 32 -1.96 -2.15 -20.61
CA CYS A 32 -1.51 -1.85 -19.25
C CYS A 32 -2.34 -2.60 -18.19
N LEU A 33 -3.67 -2.68 -18.38
CA LEU A 33 -4.56 -3.37 -17.46
C LEU A 33 -4.28 -4.87 -17.42
N GLU A 34 -4.07 -5.49 -18.59
CA GLU A 34 -3.74 -6.91 -18.66
C GLU A 34 -2.37 -7.24 -18.03
N VAL A 35 -1.37 -6.37 -18.23
CA VAL A 35 -0.06 -6.52 -17.58
C VAL A 35 -0.21 -6.37 -16.07
N PHE A 36 -0.99 -5.39 -15.60
CA PHE A 36 -1.26 -5.21 -14.18
C PHE A 36 -1.98 -6.42 -13.55
N ARG A 37 -3.02 -6.93 -14.22
CA ARG A 37 -3.71 -8.17 -13.82
C ARG A 37 -2.73 -9.33 -13.75
N THR A 38 -1.85 -9.45 -14.72
CA THR A 38 -0.85 -10.52 -14.76
C THR A 38 0.08 -10.45 -13.54
N HIS A 39 0.62 -9.27 -13.22
CA HIS A 39 1.47 -9.09 -12.04
C HIS A 39 0.71 -9.38 -10.74
N TRP A 40 -0.54 -8.92 -10.63
CA TRP A 40 -1.37 -9.23 -9.48
C TRP A 40 -1.62 -10.73 -9.34
N GLN A 41 -2.00 -11.42 -10.42
CA GLN A 41 -2.26 -12.86 -10.39
C GLN A 41 -1.00 -13.66 -10.04
N GLN A 42 0.17 -13.28 -10.56
CA GLN A 42 1.45 -13.90 -10.21
C GLN A 42 1.75 -13.75 -8.72
N ALA A 43 1.56 -12.56 -8.15
CA ALA A 43 1.71 -12.35 -6.71
C ALA A 43 0.67 -13.16 -5.91
N TYR A 44 -0.60 -13.14 -6.34
CA TYR A 44 -1.71 -13.78 -5.65
C TYR A 44 -1.55 -15.30 -5.58
N VAL A 45 -1.12 -15.95 -6.66
CA VAL A 45 -0.84 -17.40 -6.67
C VAL A 45 0.21 -17.79 -5.62
N ILE A 46 1.26 -16.98 -5.46
CA ILE A 46 2.29 -17.21 -4.45
C ILE A 46 1.71 -17.03 -3.04
N MET A 47 0.88 -16.00 -2.84
CA MET A 47 0.23 -15.73 -1.56
C MET A 47 -0.73 -16.84 -1.14
N GLU A 48 -1.54 -17.35 -2.07
CA GLU A 48 -2.51 -18.44 -1.86
C GLU A 48 -1.82 -19.76 -1.54
N LYS A 49 -0.73 -20.08 -2.26
CA LYS A 49 0.08 -21.27 -1.98
C LYS A 49 0.54 -21.28 -0.51
N ASN A 50 1.00 -20.13 -0.02
CA ASN A 50 1.47 -19.95 1.35
C ASN A 50 0.33 -19.68 2.36
N GLY A 51 -0.92 -19.67 1.92
CA GLY A 51 -2.09 -19.29 2.72
C GLY A 51 -2.78 -20.45 3.44
N SER A 52 -2.47 -21.70 3.08
CA SER A 52 -3.01 -22.90 3.74
C SER A 52 -2.20 -23.24 4.99
N TRP A 53 -2.89 -23.48 6.11
CA TRP A 53 -2.32 -23.90 7.41
C TRP A 53 -1.43 -25.15 7.34
N GLN A 54 -1.51 -25.90 6.23
CA GLN A 54 -0.78 -27.14 5.98
C GLN A 54 0.44 -26.95 5.06
N GLN A 55 0.66 -25.76 4.49
CA GLN A 55 1.79 -25.48 3.60
C GLN A 55 2.93 -24.74 4.30
N ALA A 56 4.13 -24.87 3.73
CA ALA A 56 5.36 -24.29 4.25
C ALA A 56 5.28 -22.75 4.34
N LEU A 57 5.99 -22.19 5.32
CA LEU A 57 6.20 -20.74 5.41
C LEU A 57 6.79 -20.21 4.09
N PRO A 58 6.44 -18.98 3.68
CA PRO A 58 6.95 -18.39 2.45
C PRO A 58 8.49 -18.33 2.49
N THR A 59 9.12 -18.65 1.37
CA THR A 59 10.57 -18.51 1.24
C THR A 59 10.95 -17.05 0.94
N ALA A 60 12.24 -16.71 1.10
CA ALA A 60 12.76 -15.40 0.70
C ALA A 60 12.50 -15.09 -0.79
N ASP A 61 12.55 -16.11 -1.66
CA ASP A 61 12.29 -15.96 -3.09
C ASP A 61 10.80 -15.69 -3.37
N ASP A 62 9.89 -16.35 -2.64
CA ASP A 62 8.46 -16.08 -2.72
C ASP A 62 8.15 -14.63 -2.34
N VAL A 63 8.71 -14.16 -1.22
CA VAL A 63 8.53 -12.78 -0.74
C VAL A 63 9.08 -11.77 -1.74
N THR A 64 10.26 -12.03 -2.30
CA THR A 64 10.86 -11.16 -3.31
C THR A 64 10.03 -11.11 -4.58
N SER A 65 9.49 -12.24 -5.00
CA SER A 65 8.66 -12.34 -6.19
C SER A 65 7.36 -11.56 -6.03
N VAL A 66 6.73 -11.62 -4.84
CA VAL A 66 5.56 -10.79 -4.53
C VAL A 66 5.93 -9.31 -4.56
N ILE A 67 7.01 -8.89 -3.90
CA ILE A 67 7.44 -7.48 -3.88
C ILE A 67 7.74 -6.96 -5.29
N ASN A 68 8.47 -7.72 -6.10
CA ASN A 68 8.79 -7.31 -7.48
C ASN A 68 7.51 -7.12 -8.31
N ASN A 69 6.51 -7.98 -8.15
CA ASN A 69 5.22 -7.82 -8.85
C ASN A 69 4.47 -6.58 -8.36
N LEU A 70 4.48 -6.31 -7.06
CA LEU A 70 3.90 -5.08 -6.50
C LEU A 70 4.60 -3.83 -7.05
N ASP A 71 5.93 -3.83 -7.16
CA ASP A 71 6.67 -2.71 -7.74
C ASP A 71 6.28 -2.42 -9.20
N GLN A 72 6.05 -3.47 -10.01
CA GLN A 72 5.53 -3.30 -11.37
C GLN A 72 4.11 -2.73 -11.36
N MET A 73 3.25 -3.21 -10.45
CA MET A 73 1.90 -2.67 -10.27
C MET A 73 1.92 -1.18 -9.87
N ILE A 74 2.78 -0.76 -8.93
CA ILE A 74 2.95 0.66 -8.56
C ILE A 74 3.34 1.47 -9.78
N THR A 75 4.31 0.99 -10.56
CA THR A 75 4.84 1.70 -11.73
C THR A 75 3.73 1.98 -12.74
N LEU A 76 2.86 1.00 -12.99
CA LEU A 76 1.71 1.14 -13.87
C LEU A 76 0.66 2.12 -13.31
N LEU A 77 0.37 2.07 -12.00
CA LEU A 77 -0.57 3.00 -11.34
C LEU A 77 -0.07 4.45 -11.38
N LEU A 78 1.23 4.66 -11.16
CA LEU A 78 1.86 5.97 -11.28
C LEU A 78 1.73 6.53 -12.70
N GLN A 79 1.93 5.67 -13.70
CA GLN A 79 1.77 6.04 -15.09
C GLN A 79 0.32 6.41 -15.42
N GLU A 80 -0.67 5.69 -14.88
CA GLU A 80 -2.09 6.04 -15.02
C GLU A 80 -2.42 7.40 -14.40
N ALA A 81 -1.96 7.63 -13.18
CA ALA A 81 -2.21 8.89 -12.48
C ALA A 81 -1.61 10.11 -13.21
N GLN A 82 -0.40 9.96 -13.75
CA GLN A 82 0.25 11.00 -14.54
C GLN A 82 -0.49 11.29 -15.86
N GLN A 83 -1.00 10.25 -16.52
CA GLN A 83 -1.79 10.42 -17.75
C GLN A 83 -3.09 11.16 -17.47
N SER A 84 -3.79 10.79 -16.40
CA SER A 84 -5.00 11.49 -15.96
C SER A 84 -4.72 12.98 -15.68
N ALA A 85 -3.60 13.30 -15.02
CA ALA A 85 -3.19 14.67 -14.76
C ALA A 85 -2.87 15.46 -16.05
N ALA A 86 -2.18 14.84 -17.02
CA ALA A 86 -1.82 15.48 -18.29
C ALA A 86 -3.02 15.71 -19.24
N CYS A 87 -4.05 14.87 -19.16
CA CYS A 87 -5.27 15.06 -19.94
C CYS A 87 -6.07 16.30 -19.48
N LEU A 88 -6.06 16.61 -18.18
CA LEU A 88 -6.71 17.80 -17.62
C LEU A 88 -6.04 19.11 -18.07
N THR A 89 -4.74 19.10 -18.37
CA THR A 89 -4.02 20.31 -18.80
C THR A 89 -4.14 20.59 -20.30
N ASN A 90 -4.46 19.58 -21.11
CA ASN A 90 -4.40 19.67 -22.57
C ASN A 90 -5.78 19.83 -23.26
N GLY A 91 -6.85 20.12 -22.52
CA GLY A 91 -8.13 20.61 -23.07
C GLY A 91 -8.84 19.70 -24.08
N SER A 92 -8.51 18.41 -24.13
CA SER A 92 -9.20 17.44 -25.00
C SER A 92 -10.59 17.13 -24.41
N PRO A 93 -11.70 17.46 -25.11
CA PRO A 93 -13.03 17.28 -24.56
C PRO A 93 -13.67 16.03 -25.13
N GLN A 94 -13.12 14.83 -24.91
CA GLN A 94 -13.85 13.60 -25.23
C GLN A 94 -13.55 12.50 -24.21
N THR A 95 -14.62 12.02 -23.59
CA THR A 95 -14.71 11.05 -22.48
C THR A 95 -14.72 11.75 -21.12
N GLU A 96 -15.90 11.72 -20.48
CA GLU A 96 -16.06 11.98 -19.05
C GLU A 96 -14.90 11.30 -18.31
N PRO A 97 -14.08 12.03 -17.52
CA PRO A 97 -13.02 11.40 -16.78
C PRO A 97 -13.68 10.38 -15.85
N GLU A 98 -13.46 9.08 -16.08
CA GLU A 98 -13.80 8.11 -15.06
C GLU A 98 -13.02 8.54 -13.82
N PRO A 99 -13.68 8.83 -12.68
CA PRO A 99 -13.02 9.43 -11.52
C PRO A 99 -11.90 8.54 -10.95
N THR A 100 -11.85 7.27 -11.38
CA THR A 100 -10.87 6.27 -11.00
C THR A 100 -10.43 5.54 -12.27
N GLY A 101 -9.16 5.61 -12.65
CA GLY A 101 -8.67 4.92 -13.85
C GLY A 101 -8.81 3.39 -13.77
N PRO A 102 -8.77 2.68 -14.91
CA PRO A 102 -9.07 1.24 -14.98
C PRO A 102 -8.17 0.36 -14.10
N LEU A 103 -6.89 0.74 -13.89
CA LEU A 103 -5.96 0.00 -13.03
C LEU A 103 -6.35 0.15 -11.56
N LEU A 104 -6.60 1.38 -11.13
CA LEU A 104 -7.02 1.66 -9.76
C LEU A 104 -8.40 1.05 -9.46
N SER A 105 -9.34 1.16 -10.40
CA SER A 105 -10.66 0.51 -10.31
C SER A 105 -10.54 -1.01 -10.13
N TYR A 106 -9.65 -1.66 -10.90
CA TYR A 106 -9.38 -3.09 -10.71
C TYR A 106 -8.78 -3.40 -9.33
N LEU A 107 -7.79 -2.63 -8.87
CA LEU A 107 -7.17 -2.81 -7.54
C LEU A 107 -8.21 -2.74 -6.40
N LEU A 108 -9.15 -1.80 -6.49
CA LEU A 108 -10.22 -1.61 -5.51
C LEU A 108 -11.23 -2.76 -5.53
N MET A 109 -11.70 -3.14 -6.73
CA MET A 109 -12.69 -4.21 -6.90
C MET A 109 -12.15 -5.57 -6.48
N GLU A 110 -10.89 -5.86 -6.82
CA GLU A 110 -10.24 -7.14 -6.52
C GLU A 110 -9.83 -7.26 -5.04
N GLY A 111 -9.80 -6.14 -4.31
CA GLY A 111 -9.42 -6.11 -2.89
C GLY A 111 -7.93 -6.44 -2.68
N CYS A 112 -7.07 -6.03 -3.60
CA CYS A 112 -5.67 -6.44 -3.61
C CYS A 112 -4.94 -6.09 -2.31
N LEU A 113 -5.20 -4.90 -1.77
CA LEU A 113 -4.59 -4.39 -0.55
C LEU A 113 -4.92 -5.24 0.69
N ASP A 114 -6.18 -5.70 0.81
CA ASP A 114 -6.60 -6.51 1.96
C ASP A 114 -6.05 -7.94 1.89
N LYS A 115 -6.03 -8.52 0.68
CA LYS A 115 -5.39 -9.83 0.41
C LYS A 115 -3.89 -9.79 0.73
N LEU A 116 -3.19 -8.75 0.25
CA LEU A 116 -1.76 -8.55 0.52
C LEU A 116 -1.48 -8.39 2.01
N LEU A 117 -2.26 -7.55 2.70
CA LEU A 117 -2.11 -7.35 4.13
C LEU A 117 -2.31 -8.65 4.90
N SER A 118 -3.39 -9.37 4.60
CA SER A 118 -3.74 -10.64 5.27
C SER A 118 -2.69 -11.72 5.05
N TRP A 119 -2.05 -11.76 3.87
CA TRP A 119 -0.90 -12.62 3.64
C TRP A 119 0.33 -12.15 4.42
N SER A 120 0.67 -10.85 4.37
CA SER A 120 1.88 -10.31 5.01
C SER A 120 1.96 -10.59 6.51
N MET A 121 0.83 -10.56 7.21
CA MET A 121 0.75 -10.85 8.65
C MET A 121 1.08 -12.31 8.99
N ARG A 122 1.02 -13.22 8.02
CA ARG A 122 1.27 -14.66 8.20
C ARG A 122 2.66 -15.10 7.74
N THR A 123 3.53 -14.17 7.34
CA THR A 123 4.84 -14.47 6.73
C THR A 123 5.99 -14.62 7.73
N GLY A 124 5.71 -14.57 9.03
CA GLY A 124 6.73 -14.77 10.09
C GLY A 124 7.82 -13.70 10.05
N GLU A 125 9.07 -14.12 9.88
CA GLU A 125 10.25 -13.23 9.89
C GLU A 125 10.23 -12.15 8.78
N TYR A 126 9.50 -12.40 7.69
CA TYR A 126 9.39 -11.46 6.57
C TYR A 126 8.32 -10.38 6.79
N ALA A 127 7.51 -10.48 7.86
CA ALA A 127 6.38 -9.57 8.10
C ALA A 127 6.82 -8.10 8.17
N ASN A 128 7.96 -7.80 8.79
CA ASN A 128 8.47 -6.43 8.89
C ASN A 128 8.97 -5.88 7.55
N ILE A 129 9.51 -6.74 6.67
CA ILE A 129 9.93 -6.33 5.33
C ILE A 129 8.69 -5.99 4.50
N LEU A 130 7.68 -6.86 4.49
CA LEU A 130 6.44 -6.64 3.76
C LEU A 130 5.64 -5.46 4.31
N LYS A 131 5.69 -5.22 5.62
CA LYS A 131 5.11 -4.03 6.26
C LYS A 131 5.78 -2.75 5.74
N LEU A 132 7.11 -2.72 5.66
CA LEU A 132 7.84 -1.58 5.10
C LEU A 132 7.46 -1.32 3.63
N GLU A 133 7.38 -2.37 2.80
CA GLU A 133 6.99 -2.22 1.40
C GLU A 133 5.53 -1.78 1.23
N GLN A 134 4.60 -2.29 2.06
CA GLN A 134 3.23 -1.81 2.06
C GLN A 134 3.13 -0.34 2.47
N LEU A 135 3.88 0.11 3.48
CA LEU A 135 3.91 1.54 3.85
C LEU A 135 4.41 2.41 2.68
N LYS A 136 5.42 1.97 1.93
CA LYS A 136 5.88 2.66 0.72
C LYS A 136 4.81 2.68 -0.36
N PHE A 137 4.14 1.56 -0.60
CA PHE A 137 3.04 1.43 -1.56
C PHE A 137 1.91 2.43 -1.24
N TYR A 138 1.46 2.48 0.01
CA TYR A 138 0.43 3.42 0.46
C TYR A 138 0.87 4.88 0.34
N GLU A 139 2.11 5.22 0.70
CA GLU A 139 2.59 6.60 0.53
C GLU A 139 2.52 7.05 -0.92
N ILE A 140 2.92 6.18 -1.86
CA ILE A 140 2.88 6.49 -3.28
C ILE A 140 1.44 6.65 -3.75
N LEU A 141 0.56 5.73 -3.36
CA LEU A 141 -0.86 5.80 -3.70
C LEU A 141 -1.50 7.10 -3.23
N VAL A 142 -1.33 7.46 -1.95
CA VAL A 142 -1.93 8.67 -1.36
C VAL A 142 -1.35 9.94 -1.98
N THR A 143 -0.06 9.95 -2.30
CA THR A 143 0.62 11.15 -2.84
C THR A 143 0.36 11.35 -4.33
N ASN A 144 0.24 10.28 -5.11
CA ASN A 144 0.29 10.35 -6.58
C ASN A 144 -0.99 9.88 -7.26
N CYS A 145 -1.72 8.90 -6.70
CA CYS A 145 -2.74 8.15 -7.41
C CYS A 145 -4.17 8.53 -7.00
N HIS A 146 -4.49 9.82 -6.95
CA HIS A 146 -5.82 10.41 -6.68
C HIS A 146 -6.16 10.71 -5.21
N GLN A 147 -6.61 11.94 -4.96
CA GLN A 147 -7.05 12.42 -3.63
C GLN A 147 -8.28 11.66 -3.14
N ASP A 148 -9.14 11.22 -4.05
CA ASP A 148 -10.39 10.53 -3.71
C ASP A 148 -10.19 9.07 -3.26
N LEU A 149 -8.97 8.54 -3.41
CA LEU A 149 -8.64 7.17 -3.04
C LEU A 149 -8.98 6.86 -1.57
N LEU A 150 -8.78 7.84 -0.69
CA LEU A 150 -9.05 7.73 0.74
C LEU A 150 -10.56 7.72 1.09
N PHE A 151 -11.46 7.99 0.14
CA PHE A 151 -12.90 7.79 0.35
C PHE A 151 -13.32 6.33 0.15
N HIS A 152 -12.46 5.50 -0.44
CA HIS A 152 -12.76 4.09 -0.68
C HIS A 152 -12.42 3.24 0.55
N LYS A 153 -13.45 2.65 1.16
CA LYS A 153 -13.30 1.68 2.28
C LYS A 153 -12.32 0.54 1.98
N PRO A 154 -12.25 -0.05 0.77
CA PRO A 154 -11.26 -1.08 0.43
C PRO A 154 -9.79 -0.63 0.56
N VAL A 155 -9.52 0.67 0.64
CA VAL A 155 -8.18 1.24 0.88
C VAL A 155 -7.98 1.56 2.35
N VAL A 156 -8.94 2.29 2.93
CA VAL A 156 -8.83 2.80 4.31
C VAL A 156 -8.78 1.66 5.33
N ARG A 157 -9.55 0.59 5.12
CA ARG A 157 -9.58 -0.56 6.05
C ARG A 157 -8.22 -1.25 6.17
N PRO A 158 -7.61 -1.76 5.08
CA PRO A 158 -6.30 -2.38 5.18
C PRO A 158 -5.21 -1.38 5.60
N LEU A 159 -5.33 -0.09 5.23
CA LEU A 159 -4.42 0.94 5.72
C LEU A 159 -4.47 1.05 7.26
N LEU A 160 -5.65 1.20 7.87
CA LEU A 160 -5.79 1.30 9.32
C LEU A 160 -5.27 0.05 10.04
N ARG A 161 -5.55 -1.13 9.50
CA ARG A 161 -5.02 -2.41 10.03
C ARG A 161 -3.50 -2.49 9.93
N LEU A 162 -2.91 -2.00 8.83
CA LEU A 162 -1.46 -1.92 8.66
C LEU A 162 -0.84 -0.96 9.68
N LEU A 163 -1.40 0.23 9.86
CA LEU A 163 -0.91 1.22 10.83
C LEU A 163 -0.95 0.64 12.25
N ALA A 164 -2.05 -0.01 12.63
CA ALA A 164 -2.19 -0.69 13.93
C ALA A 164 -1.16 -1.79 14.15
N SER A 165 -0.75 -2.49 13.09
CA SER A 165 0.28 -3.54 13.15
C SER A 165 1.71 -3.00 13.33
N CYS A 166 1.93 -1.70 13.18
CA CYS A 166 3.24 -1.06 13.30
C CYS A 166 3.60 -0.66 14.75
N GLY A 167 2.97 -1.28 15.75
CA GLY A 167 3.15 -0.96 17.17
C GLY A 167 4.57 -1.19 17.73
N ASP A 168 4.67 -1.13 19.06
CA ASP A 168 5.94 -1.15 19.80
C ASP A 168 6.86 -2.31 19.42
N GLY A 169 8.12 -1.99 19.09
CA GLY A 169 9.12 -2.98 18.65
C GLY A 169 9.24 -3.13 17.13
N ALA A 170 8.63 -2.25 16.35
CA ALA A 170 8.89 -2.17 14.91
C ALA A 170 10.36 -1.78 14.63
N PRO A 171 10.98 -2.30 13.55
CA PRO A 171 12.31 -1.82 13.15
C PRO A 171 12.29 -0.33 12.83
N VAL A 172 13.37 0.38 13.16
CA VAL A 172 13.53 1.83 12.94
C VAL A 172 13.15 2.30 11.51
N GLU A 173 13.41 1.48 10.50
CA GLU A 173 13.04 1.82 9.11
C GLU A 173 11.53 1.79 8.86
N VAL A 174 10.81 0.89 9.53
CA VAL A 174 9.33 0.85 9.51
C VAL A 174 8.79 2.07 10.23
N GLU A 175 9.33 2.42 11.40
CA GLU A 175 8.89 3.60 12.17
C GLU A 175 9.07 4.90 11.39
N LYS A 176 10.25 5.11 10.78
CA LYS A 176 10.50 6.28 9.93
C LYS A 176 9.46 6.39 8.81
N ARG A 177 9.17 5.26 8.13
CA ARG A 177 8.21 5.25 7.03
C ARG A 177 6.77 5.44 7.50
N LEU A 178 6.43 4.88 8.65
CA LEU A 178 5.13 5.08 9.30
C LEU A 178 4.89 6.56 9.59
N ILE A 179 5.88 7.25 10.17
CA ILE A 179 5.78 8.69 10.47
C ILE A 179 5.54 9.51 9.20
N ILE A 180 6.26 9.21 8.11
CA ILE A 180 6.07 9.90 6.83
C ILE A 180 4.65 9.70 6.32
N LEU A 181 4.16 8.45 6.29
CA LEU A 181 2.82 8.15 5.81
C LEU A 181 1.74 8.81 6.69
N LEU A 182 1.90 8.77 8.02
CA LEU A 182 0.98 9.44 8.94
C LEU A 182 0.93 10.94 8.69
N ASN A 183 2.08 11.59 8.50
CA ASN A 183 2.14 13.01 8.17
C ASN A 183 1.40 13.32 6.85
N THR A 184 1.63 12.53 5.80
CA THR A 184 0.90 12.67 4.53
C THR A 184 -0.61 12.54 4.74
N LEU A 185 -1.05 11.55 5.52
CA LEU A 185 -2.46 11.37 5.84
C LEU A 185 -3.02 12.55 6.66
N CYS A 186 -2.27 13.10 7.62
CA CYS A 186 -2.66 14.31 8.35
C CYS A 186 -2.95 15.45 7.39
N VAL A 187 -2.05 15.70 6.43
CA VAL A 187 -2.24 16.75 5.43
C VAL A 187 -3.52 16.49 4.62
N CYS A 188 -3.75 15.28 4.13
CA CYS A 188 -4.98 14.93 3.41
C CYS A 188 -6.25 15.15 4.27
N LEU A 189 -6.25 14.73 5.54
CA LEU A 189 -7.39 14.90 6.44
C LEU A 189 -7.68 16.37 6.76
N THR A 190 -6.65 17.21 6.84
CA THR A 190 -6.84 18.66 7.01
C THR A 190 -7.41 19.34 5.77
N GLN A 191 -7.05 18.86 4.58
CA GLN A 191 -7.55 19.39 3.31
C GLN A 191 -8.97 18.90 3.00
N PHE A 192 -9.30 17.66 3.37
CA PHE A 192 -10.57 17.01 3.08
C PHE A 192 -11.20 16.46 4.38
N PRO A 193 -11.91 17.29 5.17
CA PRO A 193 -12.44 16.89 6.46
C PRO A 193 -13.48 15.75 6.37
N ASP A 194 -14.15 15.58 5.23
CA ASP A 194 -15.11 14.50 5.00
C ASP A 194 -14.47 13.10 5.07
N LEU A 195 -13.16 13.00 4.82
CA LEU A 195 -12.41 11.76 4.99
C LEU A 195 -12.49 11.22 6.42
N LEU A 196 -12.61 12.09 7.43
CA LEU A 196 -12.74 11.66 8.83
C LEU A 196 -13.95 10.74 9.02
N GLN A 197 -15.06 10.99 8.33
CA GLN A 197 -16.24 10.12 8.40
C GLN A 197 -15.96 8.73 7.84
N VAL A 198 -15.17 8.64 6.76
CA VAL A 198 -14.76 7.36 6.16
C VAL A 198 -13.82 6.61 7.10
N PHE A 199 -12.84 7.30 7.70
CA PHE A 199 -11.91 6.70 8.66
C PHE A 199 -12.61 6.21 9.93
N PHE A 200 -13.56 6.98 10.48
CA PHE A 200 -14.37 6.58 11.64
C PHE A 200 -15.40 5.48 11.29
N GLY A 201 -15.99 5.53 10.10
CA GLY A 201 -16.91 4.51 9.62
C GLY A 201 -16.21 3.18 9.30
N ALA A 202 -15.01 3.22 8.73
CA ALA A 202 -14.22 2.03 8.39
C ALA A 202 -13.75 1.26 9.63
N SER A 203 -13.50 1.97 10.73
CA SER A 203 -13.08 1.38 12.02
C SER A 203 -14.25 0.87 12.87
N SER A 204 -15.49 1.27 12.56
CA SER A 204 -16.69 0.86 13.30
C SER A 204 -17.26 -0.50 12.87
N ASP A 205 -16.99 -0.95 11.64
CA ASP A 205 -17.54 -2.18 11.05
C ASP A 205 -16.86 -3.48 11.52
N HIS A 206 -15.73 -3.38 12.25
CA HIS A 206 -15.17 -4.54 12.93
C HIS A 206 -15.92 -4.78 14.23
N GLY A 207 -16.70 -5.85 14.31
CA GLY A 207 -17.29 -6.38 15.55
C GLY A 207 -16.27 -6.89 16.59
N SER A 208 -15.12 -6.21 16.77
CA SER A 208 -14.21 -6.48 17.88
C SER A 208 -14.64 -5.72 19.13
N THR A 209 -14.45 -6.38 20.27
CA THR A 209 -14.87 -5.93 21.59
C THR A 209 -14.31 -4.54 21.94
N ARG A 210 -15.05 -3.79 22.77
CA ARG A 210 -14.87 -2.37 23.08
C ARG A 210 -13.48 -1.97 23.63
N SER A 211 -12.61 -2.94 23.97
CA SER A 211 -11.28 -2.71 24.55
C SER A 211 -10.18 -2.56 23.50
N GLU A 212 -10.07 -3.47 22.52
CA GLU A 212 -9.06 -3.38 21.43
C GLU A 212 -9.27 -2.14 20.54
N LYS A 213 -10.53 -1.72 20.40
CA LYS A 213 -10.88 -0.48 19.69
C LYS A 213 -10.27 0.75 20.37
N ARG A 214 -10.22 0.80 21.70
CA ARG A 214 -9.66 1.97 22.39
C ARG A 214 -8.16 2.08 22.19
N ASP A 215 -7.42 0.98 22.20
CA ASP A 215 -5.95 1.04 22.07
C ASP A 215 -5.52 1.40 20.65
N MET A 216 -6.22 0.90 19.62
CA MET A 216 -5.97 1.30 18.24
C MET A 216 -6.35 2.77 17.98
N TYR A 217 -7.47 3.24 18.55
CA TYR A 217 -7.89 4.63 18.42
C TYR A 217 -6.99 5.57 19.21
N VAL A 218 -6.58 5.23 20.43
CA VAL A 218 -5.69 6.06 21.27
C VAL A 218 -4.26 6.03 20.74
N GLY A 219 -3.80 4.92 20.16
CA GLY A 219 -2.50 4.82 19.49
C GLY A 219 -2.46 5.60 18.18
N CYS A 220 -3.43 5.40 17.29
CA CYS A 220 -3.51 6.15 16.03
C CYS A 220 -3.84 7.64 16.30
N MET A 221 -4.90 7.97 17.04
CA MET A 221 -5.18 9.37 17.40
C MET A 221 -4.03 9.96 18.23
N GLY A 222 -3.38 9.20 19.11
CA GLY A 222 -2.22 9.66 19.86
C GLY A 222 -1.08 10.04 18.94
N LEU A 223 -0.74 9.22 17.94
CA LEU A 223 0.25 9.54 16.91
C LEU A 223 -0.17 10.69 15.99
N PHE A 224 -1.47 10.77 15.65
CA PHE A 224 -2.06 11.87 14.87
C PHE A 224 -2.00 13.20 15.63
N PHE A 225 -2.39 13.22 16.91
CA PHE A 225 -2.36 14.40 17.79
C PHE A 225 -0.92 14.79 18.19
N PHE A 226 -0.04 13.82 18.42
CA PHE A 226 1.38 14.08 18.68
C PHE A 226 2.07 14.70 17.46
N SER A 227 1.77 14.21 16.25
CA SER A 227 2.24 14.86 15.01
C SER A 227 1.66 16.27 14.84
N PHE A 228 0.43 16.51 15.29
CA PHE A 228 -0.21 17.84 15.23
C PHE A 228 0.30 18.82 16.31
N SER A 229 0.79 18.33 17.47
CA SER A 229 1.35 19.17 18.55
C SER A 229 2.83 19.53 18.34
N THR A 230 3.52 18.90 17.39
CA THR A 230 4.96 19.13 17.13
C THR A 230 5.20 20.02 15.90
N LEU A 231 4.14 20.59 15.32
CA LEU A 231 4.14 21.58 14.23
C LEU A 231 3.60 22.92 14.76
#